data_AF-A0A7W6EP54-F1
#
_entry.id   AF-A0A7W6EP54-F1
#
_cell.length_a   1.000
_cell.length_b   1.000
_cell.length_c   1.000
_cell.angle_alpha   90.00
_cell.angle_beta   90.00
_cell.angle_gamma   90.00
#
_symmetry.space_group_name_H-M   'P 1'
#
loop_
_entity.id
_entity.type
_entity.pdbx_description
1 polymer ?
#
loop_
_entity_poly.entity_id
_entity_poly.type
_entity_poly.pdbx_seq_one_letter_code
_entity_poly.pdbx_strand_id
1 'polypeptide(L)'
;MIKPIKTEEQYEEALERVYHLLQTEPQPQTEKGDELELLVTLIESYEAIHYPMSASDPVAYLKNKMAQNGLKQIDLIPFIGDKAMVSKVLNKKRELTLSMIKRLSKGLNIPATRLIGH
;
A
#
# COMPACT_ATOMS: atom_id res chain seq x y z
N MET A 1 30.06 3.74 1.75
CA MET A 1 29.52 5.02 1.24
C MET A 1 28.10 4.75 0.77
N ILE A 2 27.11 5.40 1.37
CA ILE A 2 25.69 5.24 1.02
C ILE A 2 25.45 5.86 -0.36
N LYS A 3 24.67 5.19 -1.21
CA LYS A 3 24.40 5.60 -2.60
C LYS A 3 22.91 5.86 -2.80
N PRO A 4 22.52 6.73 -3.75
CA PRO A 4 21.12 6.89 -4.13
C PRO A 4 20.51 5.57 -4.61
N ILE A 5 19.27 5.30 -4.22
CA ILE A 5 18.48 4.17 -4.70
C ILE A 5 17.85 4.54 -6.05
N LYS A 6 18.14 3.77 -7.10
CA LYS A 6 17.67 4.02 -8.47
C LYS A 6 17.00 2.80 -9.12
N THR A 7 17.19 1.62 -8.55
CA THR A 7 16.64 0.35 -9.06
C THR A 7 15.95 -0.41 -7.93
N GLU A 8 15.07 -1.35 -8.31
CA GLU A 8 14.36 -2.21 -7.35
C GLU A 8 15.33 -3.04 -6.50
N GLU A 9 16.39 -3.58 -7.11
CA GLU A 9 17.42 -4.35 -6.41
C GLU A 9 18.11 -3.52 -5.30
N GLN A 10 18.44 -2.26 -5.58
CA GLN A 10 19.03 -1.35 -4.59
C GLN A 10 18.04 -1.00 -3.47
N TYR A 11 16.75 -0.98 -3.78
CA TYR A 11 15.68 -0.74 -2.83
C TYR A 11 15.51 -1.94 -1.89
N GLU A 12 15.50 -3.17 -2.42
CA GLU A 12 15.47 -4.41 -1.64
C GLU A 12 16.70 -4.54 -0.72
N GLU A 13 17.90 -4.27 -1.24
CA GLU A 13 19.15 -4.26 -0.45
C GLU A 13 19.08 -3.22 0.69
N ALA A 14 18.52 -2.04 0.43
CA ALA A 14 18.37 -0.99 1.44
C ALA A 14 17.38 -1.41 2.55
N LEU A 15 16.26 -2.06 2.18
CA LEU A 15 15.29 -2.59 3.13
C LEU A 15 15.91 -3.67 4.03
N GLU A 16 16.66 -4.60 3.46
CA GLU A 16 17.34 -5.65 4.22
C GLU A 16 18.38 -5.05 5.17
N ARG A 17 19.12 -4.03 4.73
CA ARG A 17 20.09 -3.33 5.58
C ARG A 17 19.42 -2.62 6.74
N VAL A 18 18.32 -1.91 6.51
CA VAL A 18 17.53 -1.26 7.56
C VAL A 18 17.02 -2.30 8.57
N TYR A 19 16.51 -3.43 8.10
CA TYR A 19 16.04 -4.51 8.95
C TYR A 19 17.15 -5.02 9.89
N HIS A 20 18.36 -5.25 9.36
CA HIS A 20 19.50 -5.66 10.19
C HIS A 20 19.97 -4.57 11.17
N LEU A 21 19.96 -3.30 10.75
CA LEU A 21 20.33 -2.20 11.64
C LEU A 21 19.35 -2.09 12.82
N LEU A 22 18.05 -2.20 12.57
CA LEU A 22 17.03 -2.16 13.62
C LEU A 22 17.21 -3.25 14.68
N GLN A 23 17.66 -4.45 14.30
CA GLN A 23 17.98 -5.53 15.25
C GLN A 23 19.13 -5.20 16.21
N THR A 24 19.95 -4.19 15.88
CA THR A 24 21.06 -3.75 16.72
C THR A 24 20.72 -2.57 17.62
N GLU A 25 19.48 -2.06 17.56
CA GLU A 25 18.97 -0.91 18.34
C GLU A 25 19.97 0.27 18.39
N PRO A 26 20.42 0.79 17.23
CA PRO A 26 21.45 1.82 17.19
C PRO A 26 20.92 3.12 17.82
N GLN A 27 21.77 3.73 18.65
CA GLN A 27 21.48 5.04 19.22
C GLN A 27 21.58 6.12 18.13
N PRO A 28 20.77 7.18 18.19
CA PRO A 28 20.92 8.36 17.33
C PRO A 28 22.33 8.95 17.45
N GLN A 29 22.81 9.62 16.39
CA GLN A 29 24.13 10.27 16.35
C GLN A 29 25.32 9.31 16.53
N THR A 30 25.10 8.03 16.22
CA THR A 30 26.16 7.02 16.07
C THR A 30 26.28 6.65 14.60
N GLU A 31 27.41 6.11 14.16
CA GLU A 31 27.60 5.73 12.74
C GLU A 31 26.46 4.84 12.21
N LYS A 32 25.97 3.89 13.02
CA LYS A 32 24.83 3.03 12.65
C LYS A 32 23.49 3.76 12.70
N GLY A 33 23.32 4.69 13.64
CA GLY A 33 22.11 5.52 13.73
C GLY A 33 21.99 6.45 12.52
N ASP A 34 23.09 7.10 12.17
CA ASP A 34 23.19 7.99 11.00
C ASP A 34 23.01 7.19 9.70
N GLU A 35 23.58 5.98 9.61
CA GLU A 35 23.36 5.07 8.48
C GLU A 35 21.88 4.70 8.35
N LEU A 36 21.22 4.33 9.45
CA LEU A 36 19.81 3.99 9.49
C LEU A 36 18.93 5.17 9.03
N GLU A 37 19.17 6.37 9.57
CA GLU A 37 18.42 7.58 9.21
C GLU A 37 18.56 7.91 7.72
N LEU A 38 19.78 7.82 7.18
CA LEU A 38 20.05 8.07 5.77
C LEU A 38 19.36 7.03 4.86
N LEU A 39 19.43 5.75 5.21
CA LEU A 39 18.78 4.69 4.43
C LEU A 39 17.27 4.83 4.41
N VAL A 40 16.64 5.11 5.57
CA VAL A 40 15.20 5.36 5.66
C VAL A 40 14.81 6.54 4.77
N THR A 41 15.54 7.65 4.82
CA THR A 41 15.28 8.82 3.98
C THR A 41 15.38 8.50 2.48
N LEU A 42 16.35 7.68 2.07
CA LEU A 42 16.52 7.27 0.67
C LEU A 42 15.42 6.33 0.20
N ILE A 43 15.00 5.40 1.06
CA ILE A 43 13.87 4.49 0.82
C ILE A 43 12.60 5.32 0.62
N GLU A 44 12.28 6.25 1.53
CA GLU A 44 11.11 7.13 1.41
C GLU A 44 11.11 7.95 0.12
N SER A 45 12.28 8.47 -0.28
CA SER A 45 12.44 9.21 -1.54
C SER A 45 12.21 8.34 -2.77
N TYR A 46 12.74 7.12 -2.76
CA TYR A 46 12.53 6.14 -3.82
C TYR A 46 11.06 5.72 -3.91
N GLU A 47 10.45 5.40 -2.77
CA GLU A 47 9.04 5.09 -2.64
C GLU A 47 8.18 6.24 -3.13
N ALA A 48 8.45 7.50 -2.76
CA ALA A 48 7.66 8.64 -3.22
C ALA A 48 7.56 8.75 -4.76
N ILE A 49 8.56 8.24 -5.49
CA ILE A 49 8.60 8.26 -6.96
C ILE A 49 8.01 6.98 -7.57
N HIS A 50 8.36 5.81 -7.02
CA HIS A 50 8.05 4.49 -7.62
C HIS A 50 6.83 3.83 -6.99
N TYR A 51 6.63 4.08 -5.70
CA TYR A 51 5.50 3.67 -4.88
C TYR A 51 4.86 4.90 -4.25
N PRO A 52 4.54 5.96 -5.03
CA PRO A 52 3.97 7.18 -4.47
C PRO A 52 2.84 6.73 -3.55
N MET A 53 2.77 7.31 -2.34
CA MET A 53 1.63 7.12 -1.44
C MET A 53 0.37 7.55 -2.19
N SER A 54 -0.10 6.66 -3.06
CA SER A 54 -1.35 6.76 -3.74
C SER A 54 -2.34 6.80 -2.60
N ALA A 55 -3.15 7.85 -2.59
CA ALA A 55 -4.34 7.91 -1.77
C ALA A 55 -4.99 6.52 -1.85
N SER A 56 -4.81 5.74 -0.76
CA SER A 56 -4.97 4.29 -0.66
C SER A 56 -5.44 3.60 -1.93
N ASP A 57 -4.60 2.80 -2.61
CA ASP A 57 -5.04 1.88 -3.67
C ASP A 57 -6.43 1.33 -3.31
N PRO A 58 -7.49 1.72 -4.04
CA PRO A 58 -8.86 1.42 -3.67
C PRO A 58 -9.10 -0.07 -3.42
N VAL A 59 -8.38 -0.92 -4.15
CA VAL A 59 -8.48 -2.36 -4.06
C VAL A 59 -7.75 -2.87 -2.82
N ALA A 60 -6.55 -2.36 -2.51
CA ALA A 60 -5.85 -2.69 -1.27
C ALA A 60 -6.64 -2.23 -0.03
N TYR A 61 -7.17 -1.01 -0.06
CA TYR A 61 -8.03 -0.49 1.00
C TYR A 61 -9.27 -1.38 1.21
N LEU A 62 -9.95 -1.74 0.11
CA LEU A 62 -11.11 -2.61 0.17
C LEU A 62 -10.77 -4.00 0.72
N LYS A 63 -9.63 -4.60 0.33
CA LYS A 63 -9.16 -5.88 0.87
C LYS A 63 -8.86 -5.80 2.36
N ASN A 64 -8.21 -4.73 2.82
CA ASN A 64 -7.97 -4.50 4.25
C ASN A 64 -9.29 -4.36 5.02
N LYS A 65 -10.26 -3.63 4.47
CA LYS A 65 -11.59 -3.49 5.07
C LYS A 65 -12.33 -4.82 5.12
N MET A 66 -12.20 -5.66 4.09
CA MET A 66 -12.75 -7.02 4.08
C MET A 66 -12.13 -7.87 5.19
N ALA A 67 -10.80 -7.87 5.32
CA ALA A 67 -10.11 -8.62 6.37
C ALA A 67 -10.53 -8.19 7.78
N GLN A 68 -10.60 -6.88 8.04
CA GLN A 68 -11.03 -6.33 9.34
C GLN A 68 -12.47 -6.71 9.70
N ASN A 69 -13.35 -6.78 8.71
CA ASN A 69 -14.77 -7.06 8.90
C ASN A 69 -15.15 -8.54 8.67
N GLY A 70 -14.17 -9.41 8.39
CA GLY A 70 -14.43 -10.83 8.07
C GLY A 70 -15.22 -11.08 6.78
N LEU A 71 -15.20 -10.14 5.83
CA LEU A 71 -15.95 -10.23 4.57
C LEU A 71 -15.23 -11.11 3.54
N LYS A 72 -16.01 -11.92 2.84
CA LYS A 72 -15.57 -12.71 1.69
C LYS A 72 -15.87 -11.99 0.39
N GLN A 73 -15.27 -12.42 -0.72
CA GLN A 73 -15.53 -11.82 -2.03
C GLN A 73 -17.01 -11.87 -2.42
N ILE A 74 -17.73 -12.93 -2.03
CA ILE A 74 -19.16 -13.07 -2.30
C ILE A 74 -20.00 -11.96 -1.65
N ASP A 75 -19.54 -11.42 -0.52
CA ASP A 75 -20.22 -10.35 0.21
C ASP A 75 -20.09 -8.99 -0.49
N LEU A 76 -19.21 -8.88 -1.49
CA LEU A 76 -19.07 -7.68 -2.32
C LEU A 76 -20.04 -7.64 -3.51
N ILE A 77 -20.73 -8.73 -3.82
CA ILE A 77 -21.67 -8.82 -4.94
C ILE A 77 -22.73 -7.70 -4.91
N PRO A 78 -23.38 -7.39 -3.77
CA PRO A 78 -24.36 -6.31 -3.70
C PRO A 78 -23.81 -4.93 -4.07
N PHE A 79 -22.50 -4.71 -3.94
CA PHE A 79 -21.87 -3.42 -4.17
C PHE A 79 -21.19 -3.33 -5.54
N ILE A 80 -20.58 -4.41 -6.01
CA ILE A 80 -19.78 -4.41 -7.23
C ILE A 80 -20.57 -4.99 -8.42
N GLY A 81 -21.45 -5.96 -8.20
CA GLY A 81 -22.17 -6.69 -9.25
C GLY A 81 -21.90 -8.19 -9.13
N ASP A 82 -21.76 -8.89 -10.24
CA ASP A 82 -21.56 -10.34 -10.21
C ASP A 82 -20.17 -10.79 -9.67
N LYS A 83 -20.03 -12.09 -9.42
CA LYS A 83 -18.79 -12.72 -8.92
C LYS A 83 -17.60 -12.48 -9.87
N ALA A 84 -17.83 -12.46 -11.18
CA ALA A 84 -16.76 -12.23 -12.15
C ALA A 84 -16.26 -10.78 -12.09
N MET A 85 -17.15 -9.82 -11.91
CA MET A 85 -16.84 -8.41 -11.72
C MET A 85 -16.07 -8.18 -10.41
N VAL A 86 -16.52 -8.76 -9.30
CA VAL A 86 -15.81 -8.72 -8.02
C VAL A 86 -14.37 -9.22 -8.18
N SER A 87 -14.20 -10.39 -8.81
CA SER A 87 -12.87 -10.95 -9.04
C SER A 87 -12.00 -10.06 -9.92
N LYS A 88 -12.56 -9.49 -10.99
CA LYS A 88 -11.83 -8.55 -11.87
C LYS A 88 -11.37 -7.31 -11.11
N VAL A 89 -12.22 -6.74 -10.26
CA VAL A 89 -11.88 -5.57 -9.42
C VAL A 89 -10.81 -5.93 -8.39
N LEU A 90 -10.99 -7.00 -7.63
CA LEU A 90 -10.02 -7.40 -6.59
C LEU A 90 -8.64 -7.80 -7.13
N ASN A 91 -8.58 -8.19 -8.41
CA ASN A 91 -7.34 -8.48 -9.12
C ASN A 91 -6.85 -7.30 -9.99
N LYS A 92 -7.42 -6.09 -9.81
CA LYS A 92 -7.07 -4.86 -10.56
C LYS A 92 -7.18 -4.99 -12.09
N LYS A 93 -7.91 -5.99 -12.58
CA LYS A 93 -8.23 -6.16 -14.02
C LYS A 93 -9.35 -5.21 -14.47
N ARG A 94 -10.02 -4.55 -13.52
CA ARG A 94 -11.03 -3.53 -13.77
C ARG A 94 -11.09 -2.55 -12.62
N GLU A 95 -11.20 -1.26 -12.93
CA GLU A 95 -11.36 -0.21 -11.93
C GLU A 95 -12.78 -0.18 -11.34
N LEU A 96 -12.89 0.39 -10.14
CA LEU A 96 -14.18 0.69 -9.53
C LEU A 96 -14.87 1.83 -10.28
N THR A 97 -16.10 1.59 -10.75
CA THR A 97 -16.93 2.66 -11.31
C THR A 97 -17.50 3.54 -10.21
N LEU A 98 -17.88 4.78 -10.55
CA LEU A 98 -18.50 5.70 -9.59
C LEU A 98 -19.76 5.12 -8.90
N SER A 99 -20.55 4.30 -9.62
CA SER A 99 -21.72 3.64 -9.00
C SER A 99 -21.31 2.58 -7.99
N MET A 100 -20.24 1.81 -8.25
CA MET A 100 -19.70 0.83 -7.32
C MET A 100 -19.13 1.53 -6.09
N ILE A 101 -18.38 2.63 -6.28
CA ILE A 101 -17.84 3.45 -5.18
C ILE A 101 -18.96 3.95 -4.27
N LYS A 102 -20.05 4.50 -4.84
CA LYS A 102 -21.21 4.96 -4.06
C LYS A 102 -21.84 3.82 -3.26
N ARG A 103 -22.01 2.64 -3.85
CA ARG A 103 -22.59 1.47 -3.16
C ARG A 103 -21.67 0.94 -2.06
N LEU A 104 -20.37 0.79 -2.33
CA LEU A 104 -19.36 0.36 -1.35
C LEU A 104 -19.26 1.36 -0.19
N SER A 105 -19.26 2.65 -0.50
CA SER A 105 -19.17 3.71 0.51
C SER A 105 -20.35 3.67 1.47
N LYS A 106 -21.58 3.59 0.93
CA LYS A 106 -22.80 3.48 1.73
C LYS A 106 -22.92 2.15 2.47
N GLY A 107 -22.55 1.04 1.82
CA GLY A 107 -22.77 -0.30 2.34
C GLY A 107 -21.74 -0.77 3.36
N LEU A 108 -20.49 -0.33 3.23
CA LEU A 108 -19.37 -0.75 4.09
C LEU A 108 -18.83 0.39 4.97
N ASN A 109 -19.51 1.54 4.96
CA ASN A 109 -19.10 2.77 5.65
C ASN A 109 -17.64 3.15 5.33
N ILE A 110 -17.31 3.11 4.03
CA ILE A 110 -15.99 3.47 3.52
C ILE A 110 -16.06 4.90 2.97
N PRO A 111 -15.17 5.83 3.36
CA PRO A 111 -15.12 7.14 2.72
C PRO A 111 -14.86 6.99 1.22
N ALA A 112 -15.70 7.59 0.37
CA ALA A 112 -15.58 7.46 -1.09
C ALA A 112 -14.19 7.87 -1.61
N THR A 113 -13.54 8.83 -0.95
CA THR A 113 -12.17 9.28 -1.24
C THR A 113 -11.12 8.17 -1.13
N ARG A 114 -11.38 7.11 -0.34
CA ARG A 114 -10.51 5.93 -0.21
C ARG A 114 -10.71 4.90 -1.32
N LEU A 115 -11.71 5.10 -2.19
CA LEU A 115 -12.09 4.18 -3.25
C LEU A 115 -11.90 4.77 -4.66
N ILE A 116 -11.43 6.01 -4.75
CA ILE A 116 -11.10 6.68 -6.02
C ILE A 116 -9.61 6.41 -6.29
N GLY A 117 -9.31 5.76 -7.41
CA GLY A 117 -7.94 5.62 -7.89
C GLY A 117 -7.49 6.92 -8.56
N HIS A 118 -6.22 7.26 -8.40
CA HIS A 118 -5.55 8.35 -9.12
C HIS A 118 -4.56 7.76 -10.12
#